data_AF-A0AAE4M4T0-F1
#
_entry.id   AF-A0AAE4M4T0-F1
#
_cell.length_a   1.000
_cell.length_b   1.000
_cell.length_c   1.000
_cell.angle_alpha   90.00
_cell.angle_beta   90.00
_cell.angle_gamma   90.00
#
_symmetry.space_group_name_H-M   'P 1'
#
loop_
_entity.id
_entity.type
_entity.pdbx_description
1 polymer ?
#
loop_
_entity_poly.entity_id
_entity_poly.type
_entity_poly.pdbx_seq_one_letter_code
_entity_poly.pdbx_strand_id
1 'polypeptide(L)'
;MSTKAYLSIESIMSGCLSTGCNTFYSMGNSYQLGHEDEITVLSFSHSIAHDSRSIHAPIQIVKKIDKSSPVLAQACSDGEELKCRLTFYRPNHKGGDELFYEITLSGALIRSVSSHMPHVVDFNESEMTETIAISYRDINWRHVGANTAAFASWIQPLSELKEKATQ
;
A
#
# COMPACT_ATOMS: atom_id res chain seq x y z
N MET A 1 12.58 4.94 -16.81
CA MET A 1 12.88 4.17 -15.59
C MET A 1 11.56 3.97 -14.86
N SER A 2 11.21 2.73 -14.51
CA SER A 2 9.96 2.44 -13.81
C SER A 2 10.25 2.19 -12.33
N THR A 3 9.49 2.85 -11.45
CA THR A 3 9.50 2.58 -10.01
C THR A 3 8.69 1.32 -9.76
N LYS A 4 9.26 0.36 -9.04
CA LYS A 4 8.51 -0.80 -8.56
C LYS A 4 8.00 -0.50 -7.15
N ALA A 5 6.79 -0.95 -6.85
CA ALA A 5 6.21 -0.77 -5.54
C ALA A 5 5.53 -2.05 -5.08
N TYR A 6 5.62 -2.32 -3.78
CA TYR A 6 4.99 -3.47 -3.16
C TYR A 6 4.23 -3.06 -1.91
N LEU A 7 3.21 -3.84 -1.58
CA LEU A 7 2.37 -3.61 -0.42
C LEU A 7 2.24 -4.89 0.41
N SER A 8 2.61 -4.78 1.68
CA SER A 8 2.28 -5.78 2.70
C SER A 8 1.11 -5.29 3.53
N ILE A 9 0.11 -6.14 3.74
CA ILE A 9 -1.08 -5.85 4.55
C ILE A 9 -1.21 -6.91 5.63
N GLU A 10 -1.30 -6.47 6.87
CA GLU A 10 -1.49 -7.31 8.05
C GLU A 10 -2.75 -6.88 8.77
N SER A 11 -3.63 -7.83 9.07
CA SER A 11 -4.72 -7.62 10.01
C SER A 11 -4.21 -7.69 11.43
N ILE A 12 -4.76 -6.82 12.29
CA ILE A 12 -4.52 -6.87 13.73
C ILE A 12 -5.09 -8.15 14.36
N MET A 13 -6.10 -8.78 13.75
CA MET A 13 -6.78 -9.97 14.27
C MET A 13 -6.38 -11.27 13.60
N SER A 14 -6.23 -11.26 12.27
CA SER A 14 -6.15 -12.48 11.44
C SER A 14 -4.77 -12.70 10.80
N GLY A 15 -3.80 -11.83 11.07
CA GLY A 15 -2.42 -11.95 10.58
C GLY A 15 -2.22 -11.38 9.17
N CYS A 16 -1.18 -11.83 8.48
CA CYS A 16 -0.78 -11.25 7.18
C CYS A 16 -1.76 -11.63 6.06
N LEU A 17 -2.47 -10.64 5.51
CA LEU A 17 -3.43 -10.81 4.42
C LEU A 17 -2.75 -10.93 3.05
N SER A 18 -1.52 -10.43 2.91
CA SER A 18 -0.75 -10.50 1.66
C SER A 18 0.09 -11.78 1.53
N THR A 19 0.04 -12.71 2.48
CA THR A 19 0.87 -13.93 2.45
C THR A 19 0.62 -14.79 1.21
N GLY A 20 1.69 -15.10 0.49
CA GLY A 20 1.69 -15.93 -0.72
C GLY A 20 0.95 -15.32 -1.92
N CYS A 21 0.66 -14.02 -1.90
CA CYS A 21 -0.04 -13.35 -3.01
C CYS A 21 0.82 -13.19 -4.27
N ASN A 22 2.14 -13.25 -4.15
CA ASN A 22 3.06 -13.07 -5.27
C ASN A 22 3.80 -14.37 -5.60
N THR A 23 3.01 -15.43 -5.81
CA THR A 23 3.50 -16.77 -6.11
C THR A 23 2.99 -17.23 -7.47
N PHE A 24 3.58 -18.28 -8.03
CA PHE A 24 3.12 -18.86 -9.30
C PHE A 24 1.64 -19.24 -9.30
N TYR A 25 1.13 -19.83 -8.20
CA TYR A 25 -0.29 -20.19 -8.09
C TYR A 25 -1.24 -18.99 -8.05
N SER A 26 -0.73 -17.82 -7.66
CA SER A 26 -1.51 -16.60 -7.50
C SER A 26 -1.44 -15.71 -8.75
N MET A 27 -0.23 -15.49 -9.28
CA MET A 27 0.08 -14.50 -10.32
C MET A 27 0.50 -15.14 -11.66
N GLY A 28 0.53 -16.47 -11.75
CA GLY A 28 1.04 -17.18 -12.91
C GLY A 28 2.48 -16.76 -13.21
N ASN A 29 2.77 -16.41 -14.47
CA ASN A 29 4.10 -15.97 -14.90
C ASN A 29 4.46 -14.54 -14.47
N SER A 30 3.52 -13.76 -13.91
CA SER A 30 3.76 -12.39 -13.44
C SER A 30 4.32 -12.31 -12.02
N TYR A 31 4.56 -13.44 -11.35
CA TYR A 31 5.07 -13.47 -9.98
C TYR A 31 6.51 -12.92 -9.90
N GLN A 32 6.86 -12.36 -8.75
CA GLN A 32 8.17 -11.75 -8.50
C GLN A 32 8.86 -12.41 -7.32
N LEU A 33 10.01 -13.05 -7.59
CA LEU A 33 10.84 -13.70 -6.57
C LEU A 33 11.31 -12.70 -5.51
N GLY A 34 11.29 -13.11 -4.24
CA GLY A 34 11.67 -12.29 -3.09
C GLY A 34 10.56 -11.35 -2.59
N HIS A 35 9.39 -11.37 -3.21
CA HIS A 35 8.21 -10.59 -2.83
C HIS A 35 6.97 -11.46 -2.62
N GLU A 36 7.14 -12.74 -2.29
CA GLU A 36 6.09 -13.77 -2.24
C GLU A 36 4.88 -13.37 -1.36
N ASP A 37 5.14 -12.62 -0.30
CA ASP A 37 4.16 -12.13 0.67
C ASP A 37 3.80 -10.65 0.50
N GLU A 38 4.20 -10.02 -0.62
CA GLU A 38 3.95 -8.61 -0.91
C GLU A 38 3.22 -8.44 -2.24
N ILE A 39 2.12 -7.70 -2.20
CA ILE A 39 1.29 -7.38 -3.36
C ILE A 39 2.08 -6.48 -4.30
N THR A 40 2.11 -6.83 -5.58
CA THR A 40 2.67 -5.94 -6.61
C THR A 40 1.73 -4.75 -6.85
N VAL A 41 2.22 -3.53 -6.65
CA VAL A 41 1.46 -2.29 -6.88
C VAL A 41 1.75 -1.76 -8.27
N LEU A 42 0.71 -1.66 -9.11
CA LEU A 42 0.80 -1.12 -10.47
C LEU A 42 0.70 0.40 -10.51
N SER A 43 -0.10 0.97 -9.61
CA SER A 43 -0.29 2.41 -9.47
C SER A 43 -0.50 2.78 -8.01
N PHE A 44 0.01 3.94 -7.61
CA PHE A 44 -0.15 4.53 -6.30
C PHE A 44 -0.52 6.00 -6.46
N SER A 45 -1.56 6.44 -5.76
CA SER A 45 -1.97 7.84 -5.68
C SER A 45 -2.36 8.19 -4.25
N HIS A 46 -1.92 9.36 -3.80
CA HIS A 46 -2.22 9.87 -2.48
C HIS A 46 -2.07 11.38 -2.44
N SER A 47 -3.02 12.06 -1.80
CA SER A 47 -3.00 13.51 -1.65
C SER A 47 -3.31 13.93 -0.22
N ILE A 48 -2.56 14.91 0.26
CA ILE A 48 -2.80 15.58 1.52
C ILE A 48 -2.96 17.06 1.19
N ALA A 49 -4.07 17.64 1.63
CA ALA A 49 -4.34 19.07 1.55
C ALA A 49 -4.32 19.68 2.94
N HIS A 50 -4.32 21.00 3.01
CA HIS A 50 -4.40 21.72 4.27
C HIS A 50 -5.41 22.86 4.14
N ASP A 51 -6.46 22.81 4.95
CA ASP A 51 -7.45 23.88 5.08
C ASP A 51 -7.81 24.02 6.56
N SER A 52 -7.10 24.93 7.25
CA SER A 52 -7.13 25.13 8.72
C SER A 52 -6.75 23.91 9.57
N ARG A 53 -6.76 22.71 8.98
CA ARG A 53 -6.32 21.41 9.47
C ARG A 53 -5.85 20.56 8.28
N SER A 54 -5.06 19.54 8.55
CA SER A 54 -4.68 18.56 7.52
C SER A 54 -5.90 17.77 7.05
N ILE A 55 -6.06 17.63 5.74
CA ILE A 55 -7.10 16.83 5.09
C ILE A 55 -6.40 15.74 4.30
N HIS A 56 -6.49 14.51 4.78
CA HIS A 56 -5.88 13.36 4.12
C HIS A 56 -6.92 12.63 3.25
N ALA A 57 -6.61 12.44 1.97
CA ALA A 57 -7.36 11.51 1.14
C ALA A 57 -6.92 10.07 1.42
N PRO A 58 -7.80 9.06 1.21
CA PRO A 58 -7.38 7.67 1.20
C PRO A 58 -6.24 7.44 0.20
N ILE A 59 -5.31 6.57 0.55
CA ILE A 59 -4.35 6.04 -0.43
C ILE A 59 -5.13 5.19 -1.43
N GLN A 60 -4.90 5.42 -2.72
CA GLN A 60 -5.42 4.58 -3.79
C GLN A 60 -4.29 3.78 -4.41
N ILE A 61 -4.50 2.48 -4.51
CA ILE A 61 -3.60 1.56 -5.20
C ILE A 61 -4.35 0.83 -6.30
N VAL A 62 -3.63 0.47 -7.37
CA VAL A 62 -4.11 -0.47 -8.38
C VAL A 62 -3.20 -1.69 -8.36
N LYS A 63 -3.79 -2.88 -8.36
CA LYS A 63 -3.09 -4.17 -8.44
C LYS A 63 -3.79 -5.10 -9.44
N LYS A 64 -3.12 -6.18 -9.84
CA LYS A 64 -3.77 -7.31 -10.55
C LYS A 64 -4.66 -8.10 -9.59
N ILE A 65 -5.57 -8.90 -10.12
CA ILE A 65 -6.25 -9.92 -9.30
C ILE A 65 -5.22 -10.99 -8.89
N ASP A 66 -5.16 -11.30 -7.60
CA ASP A 66 -4.24 -12.28 -7.02
C ASP A 66 -4.90 -12.97 -5.81
N LYS A 67 -4.18 -13.85 -5.11
CA LYS A 67 -4.66 -14.57 -3.92
C LYS A 67 -5.17 -13.62 -2.82
N SER A 68 -4.62 -12.41 -2.71
CA SER A 68 -5.05 -11.43 -1.70
C SER A 68 -6.40 -10.80 -2.04
N SER A 69 -6.82 -10.74 -3.31
CA SER A 69 -8.07 -10.09 -3.75
C SER A 69 -9.32 -10.48 -2.92
N PRO A 70 -9.66 -11.78 -2.74
CA PRO A 70 -10.83 -12.16 -1.95
C PRO A 70 -10.71 -11.79 -0.46
N VAL A 71 -9.51 -11.90 0.14
CA VAL A 71 -9.33 -11.56 1.56
C VAL A 71 -9.36 -10.06 1.80
N LEU A 72 -8.91 -9.25 0.84
CA LEU A 72 -9.01 -7.78 0.91
C LEU A 72 -10.45 -7.31 0.73
N ALA A 73 -11.23 -7.98 -0.13
CA ALA A 73 -12.67 -7.73 -0.24
C ALA A 73 -13.40 -8.06 1.07
N GLN A 74 -13.05 -9.17 1.73
CA GLN A 74 -13.60 -9.52 3.04
C GLN A 74 -13.22 -8.49 4.11
N ALA A 75 -11.94 -8.13 4.23
CA ALA A 75 -11.47 -7.12 5.19
C ALA A 75 -12.16 -5.75 4.98
N CYS A 76 -12.43 -5.39 3.72
CA CYS A 76 -13.23 -4.20 3.38
C CYS A 76 -14.68 -4.33 3.85
N SER A 77 -15.32 -5.48 3.64
CA SER A 77 -16.70 -5.75 4.05
C SER A 77 -16.86 -5.73 5.56
N ASP A 78 -15.88 -6.28 6.29
CA ASP A 78 -15.93 -6.42 7.74
C ASP A 78 -15.46 -5.17 8.49
N GLY A 79 -14.82 -4.22 7.78
CA GLY A 79 -14.21 -3.05 8.40
C GLY A 79 -13.05 -3.41 9.32
N GLU A 80 -12.27 -4.42 8.93
CA GLU A 80 -11.15 -4.94 9.73
C GLU A 80 -10.02 -3.91 9.82
N GLU A 81 -9.48 -3.70 11.02
CA GLU A 81 -8.34 -2.81 11.25
C GLU A 81 -7.03 -3.46 10.80
N LEU A 82 -6.24 -2.72 10.04
CA LEU A 82 -5.05 -3.19 9.36
C LEU A 82 -3.82 -2.34 9.68
N LYS A 83 -2.67 -2.96 9.46
CA LYS A 83 -1.36 -2.32 9.31
C LYS A 83 -0.87 -2.55 7.90
N CYS A 84 -0.46 -1.48 7.23
CA CYS A 84 0.01 -1.54 5.83
C CYS A 84 1.44 -1.03 5.73
N ARG A 85 2.26 -1.66 4.90
CA ARG A 85 3.61 -1.21 4.55
C ARG A 85 3.76 -1.17 3.03
N LEU A 86 3.92 0.03 2.49
CA LEU A 86 4.26 0.29 1.10
C LEU A 86 5.76 0.52 0.97
N THR A 87 6.39 -0.22 0.06
CA THR A 87 7.83 -0.12 -0.22
C THR A 87 8.03 0.25 -1.69
N PHE A 88 8.90 1.23 -1.95
CA PHE A 88 9.16 1.74 -3.29
C PHE A 88 10.64 1.58 -3.65
N TYR A 89 10.86 1.01 -4.83
CA TYR A 89 12.17 0.65 -5.34
C TYR A 89 12.50 1.45 -6.60
N ARG A 90 13.78 1.80 -6.75
CA ARG A 90 14.32 2.46 -7.94
C ARG A 90 15.62 1.80 -8.38
N PRO A 91 16.04 1.93 -9.64
CA PRO A 91 17.35 1.47 -10.08
C PRO A 91 18.47 2.12 -9.27
N ASN A 92 19.41 1.30 -8.80
CA ASN A 92 20.61 1.78 -8.13
C ASN A 92 21.76 2.00 -9.13
N HIS A 93 22.85 2.65 -8.70
CA HIS A 93 24.00 2.95 -9.55
C HIS A 93 24.92 1.74 -9.83
N LYS A 94 24.81 0.66 -9.05
CA LYS A 94 25.63 -0.56 -9.15
C LYS A 94 24.96 -1.68 -9.97
N GLY A 95 23.76 -1.43 -10.50
CA GLY A 95 22.88 -2.46 -11.07
C GLY A 95 21.94 -3.06 -10.03
N GLY A 96 20.69 -3.27 -10.44
CA GLY A 96 19.61 -3.76 -9.57
C GLY A 96 18.75 -2.63 -9.00
N ASP A 97 17.85 -3.00 -8.09
CA ASP A 97 16.89 -2.09 -7.45
C ASP A 97 17.27 -1.83 -5.99
N GLU A 98 17.09 -0.60 -5.52
CA GLU A 98 17.22 -0.22 -4.11
C GLU A 98 15.88 0.26 -3.54
N LEU A 99 15.57 -0.13 -2.30
CA LEU A 99 14.48 0.45 -1.52
C LEU A 99 14.86 1.89 -1.16
N PHE A 100 14.15 2.88 -1.72
CA PHE A 100 14.46 4.29 -1.48
C PHE A 100 13.39 5.01 -0.66
N TYR A 101 12.15 4.53 -0.67
CA TYR A 101 11.03 5.16 0.01
C TYR A 101 10.06 4.14 0.60
N GLU A 102 9.51 4.45 1.76
CA GLU A 102 8.59 3.59 2.50
C GLU A 102 7.47 4.43 3.12
N ILE A 103 6.24 3.90 3.07
CA ILE A 103 5.09 4.44 3.78
C ILE A 103 4.52 3.34 4.67
N THR A 104 4.35 3.62 5.95
CA THR A 104 3.67 2.71 6.88
C THR A 104 2.38 3.36 7.40
N LEU A 105 1.30 2.57 7.41
CA LEU A 105 -0.02 2.97 7.88
C LEU A 105 -0.41 2.12 9.09
N SER A 106 -0.95 2.76 10.12
CA SER A 106 -1.52 2.10 11.29
C SER A 106 -2.96 2.55 11.52
N GLY A 107 -3.80 1.66 12.04
CA GLY A 107 -5.25 1.90 12.11
C GLY A 107 -5.85 2.08 10.72
N ALA A 108 -5.36 1.31 9.75
CA ALA A 108 -5.79 1.38 8.37
C ALA A 108 -7.10 0.60 8.17
N LEU A 109 -7.96 1.11 7.29
CA LEU A 109 -9.24 0.49 6.91
C LEU A 109 -9.37 0.57 5.39
N ILE A 110 -9.64 -0.57 4.76
CA ILE A 110 -10.01 -0.61 3.35
C ILE A 110 -11.42 -0.03 3.22
N ARG A 111 -11.55 1.05 2.44
CA ARG A 111 -12.82 1.77 2.25
C ARG A 111 -13.56 1.33 0.99
N SER A 112 -12.83 0.87 -0.01
CA SER A 112 -13.41 0.33 -1.23
C SER A 112 -12.45 -0.62 -1.91
N VAL A 113 -13.00 -1.69 -2.47
CA VAL A 113 -12.34 -2.56 -3.44
C VAL A 113 -13.20 -2.54 -4.70
N SER A 114 -12.61 -2.20 -5.85
CA SER A 114 -13.31 -2.16 -7.13
C SER A 114 -12.53 -2.94 -8.16
N SER A 115 -13.07 -4.10 -8.55
CA SER A 115 -12.49 -4.94 -9.60
C SER A 115 -13.00 -4.49 -10.97
N HIS A 116 -12.08 -4.40 -11.93
CA HIS A 116 -12.35 -3.97 -13.29
C HIS A 116 -11.74 -4.95 -14.28
N MET A 117 -12.60 -5.55 -15.11
CA MET A 117 -12.20 -6.37 -16.25
C MET A 117 -12.48 -5.59 -17.54
N PRO A 118 -11.45 -5.24 -18.31
CA PRO A 118 -11.63 -4.52 -19.56
C PRO A 118 -12.36 -5.39 -20.61
N HIS A 119 -13.01 -4.74 -21.58
CA HIS A 119 -13.72 -5.44 -22.65
C HIS A 119 -12.73 -6.18 -23.56
N VAL A 120 -12.86 -7.50 -23.65
CA VAL A 120 -11.86 -8.39 -24.28
C VAL A 120 -11.64 -8.11 -25.78
N VAL A 121 -12.64 -7.56 -26.47
CA VAL A 121 -12.53 -7.24 -27.90
C VAL A 121 -11.76 -5.94 -28.13
N ASP A 122 -12.00 -4.93 -27.29
CA ASP A 122 -11.41 -3.61 -27.46
C ASP A 122 -10.01 -3.52 -26.83
N PHE A 123 -9.74 -4.36 -25.81
CA PHE A 123 -8.52 -4.32 -24.99
C PHE A 123 -7.96 -5.72 -24.75
N ASN A 124 -7.67 -6.45 -25.82
CA ASN A 124 -7.25 -7.86 -25.81
C ASN A 124 -5.98 -8.17 -24.98
N GLU A 125 -5.09 -7.20 -24.75
CA GLU A 125 -3.87 -7.35 -23.97
C GLU A 125 -3.99 -6.86 -22.52
N SER A 126 -5.12 -6.23 -22.16
CA SER A 126 -5.29 -5.68 -20.82
C SER A 126 -5.77 -6.75 -19.85
N GLU A 127 -5.04 -6.90 -18.75
CA GLU A 127 -5.43 -7.81 -17.68
C GLU A 127 -6.48 -7.20 -16.76
N MET A 128 -7.16 -8.06 -16.01
CA MET A 128 -8.08 -7.64 -14.95
C MET A 128 -7.29 -7.02 -13.79
N THR A 129 -7.78 -5.89 -13.30
CA THR A 129 -7.17 -5.14 -12.19
C THR A 129 -8.19 -4.86 -11.11
N GLU A 130 -7.75 -4.51 -9.92
CA GLU A 130 -8.59 -3.94 -8.89
C GLU A 130 -7.97 -2.67 -8.29
N THR A 131 -8.85 -1.71 -7.98
CA THR A 131 -8.51 -0.47 -7.28
C THR A 131 -8.93 -0.58 -5.83
N ILE A 132 -8.00 -0.30 -4.92
CA ILE A 132 -8.22 -0.38 -3.47
C ILE A 132 -7.98 1.00 -2.88
N ALA A 133 -8.94 1.49 -2.09
CA ALA A 133 -8.80 2.73 -1.32
C ALA A 133 -8.60 2.41 0.16
N ILE A 134 -7.52 2.91 0.75
CA ILE A 134 -7.13 2.64 2.13
C ILE A 134 -7.10 3.97 2.89
N SER A 135 -8.01 4.12 3.84
CA SER A 135 -7.92 5.18 4.85
C SER A 135 -7.06 4.73 6.02
N TYR A 136 -6.55 5.66 6.82
CA TYR A 136 -5.64 5.34 7.91
C TYR A 136 -5.79 6.36 9.03
N ARG A 137 -5.45 5.93 10.25
CA ARG A 137 -5.34 6.82 11.41
C ARG A 137 -3.98 7.49 11.46
N ASP A 138 -2.92 6.70 11.32
CA ASP A 138 -1.54 7.14 11.42
C ASP A 138 -0.78 6.80 10.14
N ILE A 139 0.09 7.71 9.71
CA ILE A 139 0.94 7.54 8.54
C ILE A 139 2.37 7.99 8.85
N ASN A 140 3.34 7.19 8.43
CA ASN A 140 4.77 7.49 8.53
C ASN A 140 5.41 7.36 7.15
N TRP A 141 6.11 8.41 6.73
CA TRP A 141 6.89 8.44 5.50
C TRP A 141 8.37 8.36 5.84
N ARG A 142 9.13 7.56 5.09
CA ARG A 142 10.57 7.41 5.28
C ARG A 142 11.29 7.36 3.94
N HIS A 143 12.23 8.27 3.73
CA HIS A 143 13.18 8.19 2.62
C HIS A 143 14.47 7.53 3.09
N VAL A 144 14.69 6.28 2.66
CA VAL A 144 15.71 5.37 3.21
C VAL A 144 17.13 5.87 2.94
N GLY A 145 17.47 6.14 1.68
CA GLY A 145 18.83 6.54 1.31
C GLY A 145 19.25 7.93 1.80
N ALA A 146 18.29 8.77 2.21
CA ALA A 146 18.55 10.12 2.74
C ALA A 146 18.27 10.24 4.24
N ASN A 147 17.88 9.14 4.89
CA ASN A 147 17.59 9.05 6.31
C ASN A 147 16.66 10.15 6.86
N THR A 148 15.61 10.49 6.11
CA THR A 148 14.58 11.44 6.55
C THR A 148 13.26 10.71 6.77
N ALA A 149 12.54 11.09 7.83
CA ALA A 149 11.24 10.54 8.13
C ALA A 149 10.29 11.61 8.66
N ALA A 150 9.00 11.41 8.45
CA ALA A 150 7.94 12.29 8.93
C ALA A 150 6.71 11.47 9.31
N PHE A 151 5.90 11.99 10.23
CA PHE A 151 4.75 11.31 10.78
C PHE A 151 3.55 12.25 10.87
N ALA A 152 2.35 11.72 10.65
CA ALA A 152 1.09 12.40 10.93
C ALA A 152 0.07 11.43 11.53
N SER A 153 -0.77 11.93 12.44
CA SER A 153 -1.88 11.20 13.05
C SER A 153 -3.15 12.03 13.00
N TRP A 154 -4.28 11.37 12.77
CA TRP A 154 -5.60 11.99 12.85
C TRP A 154 -6.06 12.25 14.28
N ILE A 155 -5.58 11.48 15.27
CA ILE A 155 -6.01 11.61 16.67
C ILE A 155 -5.16 12.61 17.43
N GLN A 156 -3.88 12.76 17.08
CA GLN A 156 -2.95 13.61 17.82
C GLN A 156 -2.32 14.67 16.89
N PRO A 157 -2.56 15.97 17.14
CA PRO A 157 -1.81 17.02 16.49
C PRO A 157 -0.32 16.94 16.87
N LEU A 158 0.57 17.27 15.92
CA LEU A 158 2.03 17.18 16.09
C LEU A 158 2.57 17.97 17.30
N SER A 159 1.85 19.02 17.73
CA SER A 159 2.19 19.82 18.91
C SER A 159 2.23 18.98 20.19
N GLU A 160 1.31 18.04 20.35
CA GLU A 160 1.18 17.23 21.58
C GLU A 160 2.22 16.11 21.66
N LEU A 161 2.76 15.67 20.52
CA LEU A 161 3.80 14.63 20.46
C LEU A 161 5.18 15.15 20.87
N LYS A 162 5.49 16.42 20.58
CA LYS A 162 6.77 17.03 20.97
C LYS A 162 6.90 17.21 22.48
N GLU A 163 5.80 17.49 23.18
CA GLU A 163 5.80 17.65 24.64
C GLU A 163 6.10 16.33 25.36
N LYS A 164 5.61 15.20 24.84
CA LYS A 164 5.88 13.87 25.42
C LYS A 164 7.29 13.33 25.15
N ALA A 165 7.96 13.79 24.10
CA ALA A 165 9.34 13.39 23.79
C ALA A 165 10.40 14.19 24.57
N THR A 166 9.97 15.22 25.31
CA THR A 166 10.86 16.11 26.07
C THR A 166 10.68 15.96 27.60
N GLN A 167 9.91 14.95 28.03
CA GLN A 167 9.77 14.49 29.41
C GLN A 167 10.37 13.08 29.54
#